data_AF-A0A3M7CPK0-F1
#
_entry.id   AF-A0A3M7CPK0-F1
#
_cell.length_a   1.000
_cell.length_b   1.000
_cell.length_c   1.000
_cell.angle_alpha   90.00
_cell.angle_beta   90.00
_cell.angle_gamma   90.00
#
_symmetry.space_group_name_H-M   'P 1'
#
loop_
_entity.id
_entity.type
_entity.pdbx_description
1 polymer ?
#
loop_
_entity_poly.entity_id
_entity_poly.type
_entity_poly.pdbx_seq_one_letter_code
_entity_poly.pdbx_strand_id
1 'polypeptide(L)'
;MLGSDLAGMRVRSLNKTAPFIELCELEEPEENFHPSVVEFYRKTRSPTSTDCLDLFYNIVGLDCALEEHNYCFPEDDQTIRLYDQGSHGAIIHLDIQDELDPEQPWQSLESILTVWVEMILRQKVVALSDEVGRERFEYYEQGMIKIPGPDRDPLTDLEETLNIWAAAVEMIEEKMQLGDAERTDGLLDAATLDAAKIPDGFAREFLTQARRPRFNFIAPGLRVPLREEFVRQPFTELTPEEDAIPPILLFRNDQTAQTEGIWWFGEFTHKYNHLSIDAPECPCGLYFSLCVRTSGYPQEDGCNIVLPFEFENGFAKKSDGTPVERTCDLLQAGKNPYHEDHPAPLRAFLETVRENVESGHWTVDEHGVAGGLDVLKQADTEEHWDKYFQPLGPGGFW
;
A
#
# COMPACT_ATOMS: atom_id res chain seq x y z
N MET A 1 9.33 -48.11 -6.17
CA MET A 1 10.55 -48.14 -5.33
C MET A 1 11.25 -46.82 -5.54
N LEU A 2 11.56 -46.16 -4.43
CA LEU A 2 12.09 -44.81 -4.29
C LEU A 2 13.49 -44.64 -4.92
N GLY A 3 13.82 -43.40 -5.26
CA GLY A 3 15.17 -42.95 -5.62
C GLY A 3 15.17 -41.46 -5.98
N SER A 4 15.25 -40.63 -4.95
CA SER A 4 15.45 -39.17 -4.95
C SER A 4 16.90 -38.80 -5.30
N ASP A 5 17.11 -37.78 -6.14
CA ASP A 5 18.36 -37.01 -6.16
C ASP A 5 18.03 -35.51 -6.29
N LEU A 6 18.10 -34.83 -5.14
CA LEU A 6 18.09 -33.38 -4.97
C LEU A 6 19.51 -32.86 -5.23
N ALA A 7 19.71 -32.03 -6.25
CA ALA A 7 20.88 -31.15 -6.35
C ALA A 7 20.54 -29.86 -5.58
N GLY A 8 21.32 -29.32 -4.65
CA GLY A 8 22.67 -29.63 -4.23
C GLY A 8 23.35 -28.32 -3.84
N MET A 9 22.90 -27.71 -2.75
CA MET A 9 23.53 -26.58 -2.05
C MET A 9 25.01 -26.92 -1.80
N ARG A 10 25.95 -26.25 -2.49
CA ARG A 10 27.39 -26.49 -2.32
C ARG A 10 27.96 -25.49 -1.31
N VAL A 11 28.06 -25.92 -0.06
CA VAL A 11 28.94 -25.26 0.92
C VAL A 11 30.38 -25.65 0.60
N ARG A 12 31.14 -24.76 -0.06
CA ARG A 12 32.60 -24.90 -0.16
C ARG A 12 33.21 -24.44 1.16
N SER A 13 33.83 -25.36 1.90
CA SER A 13 34.81 -25.01 2.93
C SER A 13 36.01 -24.35 2.23
N LEU A 14 36.08 -23.01 2.31
CA LEU A 14 37.21 -22.23 1.82
C LEU A 14 38.13 -21.93 3.00
N ASN A 15 39.36 -22.46 2.92
CA ASN A 15 40.47 -22.10 3.79
C ASN A 15 40.68 -20.58 3.81
N LYS A 16 40.48 -19.93 4.96
CA LYS A 16 41.00 -18.59 5.34
C LYS A 16 41.06 -17.56 4.20
N THR A 17 39.96 -17.34 3.50
CA THR A 17 39.77 -16.17 2.64
C THR A 17 38.65 -15.34 3.24
N ALA A 18 38.88 -14.04 3.38
CA ALA A 18 37.87 -13.07 3.78
C ALA A 18 36.60 -13.27 2.94
N PRO A 19 35.40 -13.06 3.51
CA PRO A 19 34.18 -13.06 2.73
C PRO A 19 34.34 -12.08 1.56
N PHE A 20 34.17 -12.57 0.34
CA PHE A 20 34.13 -11.75 -0.86
C PHE A 20 32.79 -11.97 -1.51
N ILE A 21 32.26 -10.92 -2.13
CA ILE A 21 30.92 -10.98 -2.68
C ILE A 21 30.93 -11.21 -4.18
N GLU A 22 30.13 -12.19 -4.60
CA GLU A 22 29.91 -12.60 -5.99
C GLU A 22 28.60 -11.95 -6.47
N LEU A 23 28.71 -11.06 -7.45
CA LEU A 23 27.56 -10.55 -8.19
C LEU A 23 27.20 -11.59 -9.25
N CYS A 24 25.92 -11.91 -9.41
CA CYS A 24 25.46 -12.71 -10.52
C CYS A 24 25.76 -11.97 -11.83
N GLU A 25 26.78 -12.45 -12.55
CA GLU A 25 26.98 -12.37 -14.01
C GLU A 25 26.92 -11.01 -14.74
N LEU A 26 26.89 -9.86 -14.06
CA LEU A 26 26.99 -8.55 -14.72
C LEU A 26 28.45 -8.16 -15.02
N GLU A 27 28.77 -7.93 -16.29
CA GLU A 27 30.14 -7.58 -16.72
C GLU A 27 30.59 -6.21 -16.17
N GLU A 28 29.68 -5.23 -15.98
CA GLU A 28 29.99 -3.86 -15.51
C GLU A 28 28.89 -3.25 -14.60
N PRO A 29 28.74 -3.71 -13.35
CA PRO A 29 27.66 -3.30 -12.43
C PRO A 29 27.68 -1.82 -12.02
N GLU A 30 28.83 -1.14 -12.12
CA GLU A 30 28.96 0.26 -11.69
C GLU A 30 28.37 1.26 -12.69
N GLU A 31 28.06 0.84 -13.92
CA GLU A 31 27.49 1.70 -14.97
C GLU A 31 25.95 1.74 -14.95
N ASN A 32 25.30 0.71 -14.38
CA ASN A 32 23.84 0.54 -14.41
C ASN A 32 23.14 0.78 -13.07
N PHE A 33 23.89 1.05 -11.99
CA PHE A 33 23.34 1.18 -10.64
C PHE A 33 23.20 2.64 -10.21
N HIS A 34 22.21 2.93 -9.35
CA HIS A 34 22.17 4.22 -8.69
C HIS A 34 23.49 4.49 -7.93
N PRO A 35 24.03 5.73 -7.94
CA PRO A 35 25.30 6.04 -7.27
C PRO A 35 25.35 5.67 -5.78
N SER A 36 24.21 5.71 -5.06
CA SER A 36 24.12 5.29 -3.66
C SER A 36 24.32 3.77 -3.49
N VAL A 37 23.79 2.97 -4.41
CA VAL A 37 24.00 1.51 -4.48
C VAL A 37 25.47 1.20 -4.78
N VAL A 38 26.07 1.93 -5.72
CA VAL A 38 27.51 1.81 -6.05
C VAL A 38 28.39 2.19 -4.85
N GLU A 39 28.07 3.28 -4.14
CA GLU A 39 28.82 3.72 -2.97
C GLU A 39 28.71 2.70 -1.83
N PHE A 40 27.51 2.17 -1.57
CA PHE A 40 27.28 1.10 -0.61
C PHE A 40 28.13 -0.13 -0.96
N TYR A 41 28.11 -0.56 -2.22
CA TYR A 41 28.90 -1.68 -2.71
C TYR A 41 30.42 -1.47 -2.55
N ARG A 42 30.93 -0.26 -2.84
CA ARG A 42 32.35 0.07 -2.65
C ARG A 42 32.75 0.01 -1.17
N LYS A 43 31.86 0.44 -0.26
CA LYS A 43 32.07 0.36 1.20
C LYS A 43 32.07 -1.08 1.69
N THR A 44 31.15 -1.93 1.23
CA THR A 44 31.08 -3.34 1.64
C THR A 44 32.23 -4.19 1.07
N ARG A 45 32.77 -3.85 -0.10
CA ARG A 45 33.95 -4.50 -0.70
C ARG A 45 35.30 -4.11 -0.09
N SER A 46 35.37 -3.04 0.70
CA SER A 46 36.60 -2.54 1.31
C SER A 46 36.55 -2.61 2.84
N PRO A 47 36.40 -3.80 3.46
CA PRO A 47 36.33 -3.90 4.91
C PRO A 47 37.67 -3.47 5.53
N THR A 48 37.63 -2.39 6.32
CA THR A 48 38.73 -2.07 7.24
C THR A 48 38.85 -3.21 8.25
N SER A 49 40.03 -3.80 8.35
CA SER A 49 40.29 -5.18 8.80
C SER A 49 40.06 -5.50 10.29
N THR A 50 39.04 -4.95 10.93
CA THR A 50 38.66 -5.28 12.32
C THR A 50 37.18 -5.60 12.51
N ASP A 51 36.32 -5.22 11.57
CA ASP A 51 34.91 -5.57 11.59
C ASP A 51 34.66 -6.56 10.45
N CYS A 52 34.58 -7.86 10.77
CA CYS A 52 33.98 -8.81 9.83
C CYS A 52 32.56 -8.33 9.59
N LEU A 53 32.28 -7.81 8.39
CA LEU A 53 30.91 -7.51 7.99
C LEU A 53 30.18 -8.84 7.87
N ASP A 54 29.36 -9.15 8.88
CA ASP A 54 28.40 -10.24 8.89
C ASP A 54 27.21 -9.90 7.97
N LEU A 55 27.47 -9.32 6.80
CA LEU A 55 26.46 -8.92 5.82
C LEU A 55 26.42 -9.95 4.68
N PHE A 56 25.25 -10.54 4.46
CA PHE A 56 24.91 -11.24 3.23
C PHE A 56 24.12 -10.28 2.38
N TYR A 57 24.41 -10.23 1.09
CA TYR A 57 23.47 -9.65 0.15
C TYR A 57 23.21 -10.58 -1.01
N ASN A 58 21.98 -10.54 -1.51
CA ASN A 58 21.57 -11.23 -2.72
C ASN A 58 21.04 -10.18 -3.69
N ILE A 59 21.71 -10.05 -4.84
CA ILE A 59 21.17 -9.31 -5.98
C ILE A 59 20.55 -10.37 -6.87
N VAL A 60 19.23 -10.46 -6.86
CA VAL A 60 18.53 -11.27 -7.84
C VAL A 60 18.14 -10.32 -8.96
N GLY A 61 18.90 -10.36 -10.06
CA GLY A 61 18.44 -9.77 -11.30
C GLY A 61 17.37 -10.67 -11.90
N LEU A 62 16.17 -10.13 -12.11
CA LEU A 62 15.36 -10.58 -13.23
C LEU A 62 16.05 -9.98 -14.46
N ASP A 63 16.94 -10.75 -15.08
CA ASP A 63 17.68 -10.32 -16.26
C ASP A 63 16.68 -10.14 -17.43
N CYS A 64 16.18 -8.91 -17.60
CA CYS A 64 15.35 -8.48 -18.71
C CYS A 64 16.23 -7.67 -19.65
N ALA A 65 17.03 -8.35 -20.48
CA ALA A 65 17.81 -7.68 -21.49
C ALA A 65 16.91 -7.01 -22.56
N LEU A 66 16.91 -5.67 -22.59
CA LEU A 66 16.87 -4.77 -23.77
C LEU A 66 15.74 -3.72 -23.83
N GLU A 67 16.19 -2.47 -23.91
CA GLU A 67 15.61 -1.21 -24.44
C GLU A 67 14.06 -1.07 -24.56
N GLU A 68 13.50 -0.26 -23.66
CA GLU A 68 12.14 0.28 -23.52
C GLU A 68 11.04 -0.60 -22.86
N HIS A 69 10.96 -0.56 -21.53
CA HIS A 69 9.81 -1.11 -20.76
C HIS A 69 9.13 -0.08 -19.84
N ASN A 70 7.80 0.08 -19.98
CA ASN A 70 6.97 0.94 -19.11
C ASN A 70 6.06 0.15 -18.13
N TYR A 71 5.98 -1.19 -18.19
CA TYR A 71 4.88 -1.92 -17.49
C TYR A 71 5.21 -3.34 -16.96
N CYS A 72 6.47 -3.74 -16.99
CA CYS A 72 7.04 -4.77 -16.12
C CYS A 72 8.42 -4.21 -15.79
N PHE A 73 8.74 -4.08 -14.50
CA PHE A 73 10.03 -3.66 -13.95
C PHE A 73 11.03 -3.18 -15.03
N PRO A 74 11.10 -1.87 -15.35
CA PRO A 74 11.87 -1.35 -16.49
C PRO A 74 13.29 -1.92 -16.53
N GLU A 75 13.62 -2.74 -17.54
CA GLU A 75 14.95 -3.28 -17.98
C GLU A 75 16.07 -3.66 -16.99
N ASP A 76 16.00 -3.30 -15.73
CA ASP A 76 17.13 -3.14 -14.84
C ASP A 76 16.71 -3.24 -13.35
N ASP A 77 15.43 -3.48 -13.01
CA ASP A 77 15.05 -3.59 -11.58
C ASP A 77 15.50 -4.94 -11.02
N GLN A 78 16.75 -4.95 -10.57
CA GLN A 78 17.30 -5.98 -9.72
C GLN A 78 16.92 -5.67 -8.28
N THR A 79 16.53 -6.67 -7.51
CA THR A 79 16.26 -6.48 -6.09
C THR A 79 17.53 -6.74 -5.29
N ILE A 80 17.96 -5.77 -4.49
CA ILE A 80 19.01 -5.97 -3.47
C ILE A 80 18.34 -6.37 -2.16
N ARG A 81 18.73 -7.54 -1.65
CA ARG A 81 18.44 -7.92 -0.27
C ARG A 81 19.70 -7.78 0.55
N LEU A 82 19.69 -6.96 1.59
CA LEU A 82 20.77 -6.88 2.56
C LEU A 82 20.35 -7.66 3.81
N TYR A 83 21.24 -8.45 4.40
CA TYR A 83 20.99 -9.21 5.61
C TYR A 83 22.20 -9.13 6.54
N ASP A 84 21.99 -8.63 7.75
CA ASP A 84 22.97 -8.62 8.83
C ASP A 84 22.77 -9.86 9.71
N GLN A 85 23.76 -10.77 9.73
CA GLN A 85 23.70 -11.98 10.54
C GLN A 85 23.83 -11.70 12.04
N GLY A 86 24.43 -10.58 12.44
CA GLY A 86 24.63 -10.22 13.83
C GLY A 86 23.32 -9.79 14.50
N SER A 87 22.53 -8.97 13.80
CA SER A 87 21.22 -8.51 14.27
C SER A 87 20.05 -9.36 13.76
N HIS A 88 20.29 -10.27 12.80
CA HIS A 88 19.25 -10.96 12.01
C HIS A 88 18.29 -10.02 11.27
N GLY A 89 18.72 -8.78 11.03
CA GLY A 89 17.98 -7.76 10.29
C GLY A 89 18.24 -7.86 8.79
N ALA A 90 17.29 -7.39 7.99
CA ALA A 90 17.38 -7.31 6.54
C ALA A 90 16.67 -6.07 6.00
N ILE A 91 17.11 -5.68 4.81
CA ILE A 91 16.50 -4.64 3.96
C ILE A 91 16.14 -5.30 2.63
N ILE A 92 14.98 -4.94 2.09
CA ILE A 92 14.62 -5.23 0.70
C ILE A 92 14.60 -3.91 -0.06
N HIS A 93 15.41 -3.84 -1.10
CA HIS A 93 15.42 -2.75 -2.07
C HIS A 93 15.01 -3.33 -3.41
N LEU A 94 13.78 -3.03 -3.85
CA LEU A 94 13.12 -3.74 -4.95
C LEU A 94 13.72 -3.41 -6.32
N ASP A 95 14.25 -2.20 -6.46
CA ASP A 95 14.86 -1.68 -7.68
C ASP A 95 16.24 -1.08 -7.36
N ILE A 96 17.28 -1.49 -8.09
CA ILE A 96 18.67 -0.99 -7.97
C ILE A 96 18.92 0.37 -8.66
N GLN A 97 18.03 0.78 -9.56
CA GLN A 97 18.09 2.08 -10.21
C GLN A 97 17.58 3.19 -9.28
N ASP A 98 16.78 2.81 -8.30
CA ASP A 98 16.32 3.69 -7.24
C ASP A 98 17.41 4.01 -6.22
N GLU A 99 17.23 5.15 -5.54
CA GLU A 99 18.10 5.53 -4.45
C GLU A 99 17.93 4.55 -3.28
N LEU A 100 19.00 3.78 -2.99
CA LEU A 100 19.10 3.04 -1.73
C LEU A 100 19.16 4.04 -0.57
N ASP A 101 18.02 4.24 0.06
CA ASP A 101 17.89 5.06 1.26
C ASP A 101 18.63 4.40 2.44
N PRO A 102 19.68 5.05 2.98
CA PRO A 102 20.45 4.52 4.10
C PRO A 102 19.66 4.52 5.43
N GLU A 103 18.58 5.29 5.52
CA GLU A 103 17.74 5.42 6.71
C GLU A 103 16.53 4.48 6.69
N GLN A 104 16.35 3.70 5.63
CA GLN A 104 15.23 2.77 5.53
C GLN A 104 15.22 1.75 6.70
N PRO A 105 14.04 1.41 7.23
CA PRO A 105 13.96 0.64 8.44
C PRO A 105 14.37 -0.82 8.20
N TRP A 106 15.37 -1.30 8.94
CA TRP A 106 15.76 -2.69 8.97
C TRP A 106 14.66 -3.54 9.60
N GLN A 107 14.28 -4.62 8.93
CA GLN A 107 13.25 -5.56 9.39
C GLN A 107 13.87 -6.90 9.74
N SER A 108 13.27 -7.67 10.65
CA SER A 108 13.75 -9.04 10.83
C SER A 108 13.53 -9.84 9.55
N LEU A 109 14.48 -10.72 9.20
CA LEU A 109 14.30 -11.61 8.04
C LEU A 109 13.04 -12.47 8.18
N GLU A 110 12.69 -12.88 9.40
CA GLU A 110 11.47 -13.63 9.69
C GLU A 110 10.21 -12.82 9.37
N SER A 111 10.16 -11.53 9.73
CA SER A 111 9.05 -10.63 9.41
C SER A 111 8.88 -10.49 7.90
N ILE A 112 9.98 -10.23 7.18
CA ILE A 112 9.99 -10.13 5.71
C ILE A 112 9.42 -11.40 5.06
N LEU A 113 9.94 -12.56 5.44
CA LEU A 113 9.51 -13.83 4.86
C LEU A 113 8.05 -14.14 5.20
N THR A 114 7.61 -13.80 6.40
CA THR A 114 6.21 -13.99 6.82
C THR A 114 5.28 -13.12 5.98
N VAL A 115 5.59 -11.84 5.81
CA VAL A 115 4.83 -10.92 4.97
C VAL A 115 4.74 -11.42 3.53
N TRP A 116 5.84 -11.91 2.96
CA TRP A 116 5.83 -12.45 1.60
C TRP A 116 4.97 -13.72 1.47
N VAL A 117 4.99 -14.59 2.47
CA VAL A 117 4.07 -15.73 2.52
C VAL A 117 2.62 -15.25 2.58
N GLU A 118 2.31 -14.25 3.40
CA GLU A 118 0.97 -13.65 3.48
C GLU A 118 0.52 -13.04 2.14
N MET A 119 1.40 -12.30 1.46
CA MET A 119 1.17 -11.76 0.12
C MET A 119 0.89 -12.86 -0.91
N ILE A 120 1.62 -13.99 -0.87
CA ILE A 120 1.38 -15.14 -1.77
C ILE A 120 0.02 -15.75 -1.49
N LEU A 121 -0.32 -15.98 -0.21
CA LEU A 121 -1.60 -16.55 0.19
C LEU A 121 -2.78 -15.65 -0.22
N ARG A 122 -2.57 -14.33 -0.21
CA ARG A 122 -3.53 -13.31 -0.70
C ARG A 122 -3.40 -13.01 -2.19
N GLN A 123 -2.65 -13.81 -2.95
CA GLN A 123 -2.48 -13.64 -4.40
C GLN A 123 -1.98 -12.24 -4.83
N LYS A 124 -1.35 -11.50 -3.91
CA LYS A 124 -0.74 -10.19 -4.17
C LYS A 124 0.58 -10.35 -4.92
N VAL A 125 1.35 -11.38 -4.54
CA VAL A 125 2.58 -11.79 -5.23
C VAL A 125 2.53 -13.29 -5.53
N VAL A 126 3.39 -13.77 -6.43
CA VAL A 126 3.51 -15.20 -6.73
C VAL A 126 4.96 -15.65 -6.62
N ALA A 127 5.16 -16.81 -5.99
CA ALA A 127 6.44 -17.49 -6.04
C ALA A 127 6.57 -18.25 -7.36
N LEU A 128 7.45 -17.79 -8.23
CA LEU A 128 7.79 -18.47 -9.48
C LEU A 128 9.09 -19.27 -9.30
N SER A 129 9.17 -20.44 -9.96
CA SER A 129 10.42 -21.22 -10.04
C SER A 129 11.41 -20.48 -10.94
N ASP A 130 12.72 -20.62 -10.69
CA ASP A 130 13.80 -20.10 -11.55
C ASP A 130 13.77 -20.65 -12.99
N GLU A 131 12.97 -21.69 -13.25
CA GLU A 131 12.71 -22.24 -14.59
C GLU A 131 11.57 -21.47 -15.31
N VAL A 132 10.68 -20.82 -14.55
CA VAL A 132 9.53 -20.06 -15.04
C VAL A 132 9.97 -18.64 -15.38
N GLY A 133 10.27 -18.39 -16.65
CA GLY A 133 10.86 -17.11 -17.11
C GLY A 133 11.94 -17.29 -18.17
N ARG A 134 12.67 -18.42 -18.13
CA ARG A 134 13.76 -18.69 -19.10
C ARG A 134 13.28 -18.93 -20.53
N GLU A 135 12.02 -19.32 -20.70
CA GLU A 135 11.39 -19.62 -22.01
C GLU A 135 10.34 -18.57 -22.41
N ARG A 136 10.28 -17.46 -21.66
CA ARG A 136 9.16 -16.49 -21.66
C ARG A 136 9.44 -15.22 -22.47
N PHE A 137 10.56 -15.13 -23.18
CA PHE A 137 10.82 -14.03 -24.11
C PHE A 137 10.97 -14.61 -25.51
N GLU A 138 9.89 -14.63 -26.28
CA GLU A 138 9.98 -14.82 -27.73
C GLU A 138 10.24 -13.45 -28.37
N TYR A 139 11.43 -13.29 -28.94
CA TYR A 139 11.79 -12.14 -29.76
C TYR A 139 10.97 -12.18 -31.06
N TYR A 140 10.09 -11.20 -31.28
CA TYR A 140 9.39 -11.02 -32.55
C TYR A 140 10.00 -9.85 -33.33
N GLU A 141 9.94 -9.89 -34.68
CA GLU A 141 10.43 -8.83 -35.58
C GLU A 141 9.77 -7.44 -35.35
N GLN A 142 8.78 -7.33 -34.46
CA GLN A 142 7.94 -6.14 -34.23
C GLN A 142 7.95 -5.62 -32.77
N GLY A 143 8.77 -6.18 -31.87
CA GLY A 143 8.85 -5.78 -30.45
C GLY A 143 8.47 -6.91 -29.47
N MET A 144 8.61 -6.66 -28.17
CA MET A 144 8.39 -7.65 -27.09
C MET A 144 6.91 -7.80 -26.69
N ILE A 145 6.51 -9.00 -26.27
CA ILE A 145 5.15 -9.28 -25.74
C ILE A 145 5.17 -9.19 -24.20
N LYS A 146 4.35 -8.29 -23.64
CA LYS A 146 4.01 -8.24 -22.20
C LYS A 146 3.47 -9.61 -21.77
N ILE A 147 4.17 -10.27 -20.85
CA ILE A 147 3.57 -11.42 -20.15
C ILE A 147 2.79 -10.86 -18.97
N PRO A 148 1.45 -10.93 -18.99
CA PRO A 148 0.69 -10.54 -17.83
C PRO A 148 1.14 -11.41 -16.64
N GLY A 149 1.32 -10.77 -15.49
CA GLY A 149 1.38 -11.49 -14.23
C GLY A 149 0.15 -12.39 -14.05
N PRO A 150 0.12 -13.23 -13.00
CA PRO A 150 -1.11 -13.97 -12.68
C PRO A 150 -2.30 -13.01 -12.66
N ASP A 151 -3.44 -13.43 -13.22
CA ASP A 151 -4.68 -12.66 -13.12
C ASP A 151 -4.94 -12.39 -11.63
N ARG A 152 -4.89 -11.12 -11.25
CA ARG A 152 -5.16 -10.71 -9.87
C ARG A 152 -6.63 -10.35 -9.75
N ASP A 153 -7.30 -10.97 -8.79
CA ASP A 153 -8.68 -10.64 -8.50
C ASP A 153 -8.71 -9.34 -7.67
N PRO A 154 -9.26 -8.22 -8.19
CA PRO A 154 -9.40 -6.98 -7.42
C PRO A 154 -10.30 -7.16 -6.19
N LEU A 155 -11.02 -8.28 -6.08
CA LEU A 155 -11.92 -8.61 -4.98
C LEU A 155 -11.27 -9.50 -3.90
N THR A 156 -9.96 -9.77 -3.99
CA THR A 156 -9.28 -10.72 -3.08
C THR A 156 -9.51 -10.40 -1.60
N ASP A 157 -9.51 -9.12 -1.21
CA ASP A 157 -9.71 -8.68 0.17
C ASP A 157 -11.16 -8.25 0.49
N LEU A 158 -12.09 -8.45 -0.44
CA LEU A 158 -13.48 -7.97 -0.31
C LEU A 158 -14.20 -8.62 0.87
N GLU A 159 -14.16 -9.95 0.98
CA GLU A 159 -14.87 -10.68 2.04
C GLU A 159 -14.38 -10.28 3.43
N GLU A 160 -13.05 -10.18 3.61
CA GLU A 160 -12.46 -9.79 4.89
C GLU A 160 -12.82 -8.34 5.25
N THR A 161 -12.80 -7.44 4.26
CA THR A 161 -13.21 -6.05 4.43
C THR A 161 -14.68 -5.92 4.80
N LEU A 162 -15.56 -6.69 4.15
CA LEU A 162 -17.00 -6.75 4.47
C LEU A 162 -17.25 -7.26 5.89
N ASN A 163 -16.49 -8.26 6.34
CA ASN A 163 -16.59 -8.79 7.69
C ASN A 163 -16.20 -7.76 8.74
N ILE A 164 -15.09 -7.03 8.53
CA ILE A 164 -14.64 -5.98 9.46
C ILE A 164 -15.61 -4.79 9.46
N TRP A 165 -16.11 -4.40 8.29
CA TRP A 165 -17.19 -3.41 8.18
C TRP A 165 -18.42 -3.83 8.99
N ALA A 166 -18.92 -5.05 8.80
CA ALA A 166 -20.09 -5.54 9.52
C ALA A 166 -19.89 -5.55 11.04
N ALA A 167 -18.69 -5.93 11.50
CA ALA A 167 -18.32 -5.90 12.91
C ALA A 167 -18.24 -4.48 13.48
N ALA A 168 -17.68 -3.51 12.73
CA ALA A 168 -17.65 -2.11 13.14
C ALA A 168 -19.07 -1.53 13.24
N VAL A 169 -19.93 -1.81 12.25
CA VAL A 169 -21.35 -1.42 12.28
C VAL A 169 -22.07 -2.01 13.50
N GLU A 170 -21.90 -3.30 13.76
CA GLU A 170 -22.50 -3.98 14.93
C GLU A 170 -22.08 -3.32 16.25
N MET A 171 -20.78 -3.10 16.43
CA MET A 171 -20.23 -2.50 17.64
C MET A 171 -20.77 -1.09 17.90
N ILE A 172 -20.87 -0.25 16.86
CA ILE A 172 -21.43 1.11 17.00
C ILE A 172 -22.91 1.02 17.35
N GLU A 173 -23.69 0.21 16.65
CA GLU A 173 -25.13 0.05 16.92
C GLU A 173 -25.43 -0.51 18.32
N GLU A 174 -24.58 -1.40 18.84
CA GLU A 174 -24.65 -1.91 20.21
C GLU A 174 -24.39 -0.80 21.25
N LYS A 175 -23.37 0.04 21.03
CA LYS A 175 -23.07 1.19 21.90
C LYS A 175 -24.17 2.25 21.87
N MET A 176 -24.84 2.39 20.72
CA MET A 176 -26.06 3.20 20.57
C MET A 176 -27.30 2.58 21.23
N GLN A 177 -27.22 1.34 21.69
CA GLN A 177 -28.33 0.58 22.28
C GLN A 177 -29.50 0.40 21.29
N LEU A 178 -29.19 0.26 20.00
CA LEU A 178 -30.18 -0.07 19.00
C LEU A 178 -30.55 -1.55 19.12
N GLY A 179 -31.85 -1.85 19.23
CA GLY A 179 -32.32 -3.23 19.36
C GLY A 179 -32.11 -4.09 18.11
N ASP A 180 -32.53 -5.35 18.17
CA ASP A 180 -32.40 -6.35 17.10
C ASP A 180 -33.39 -6.12 15.94
N ALA A 181 -33.18 -5.04 15.18
CA ALA A 181 -33.90 -4.82 13.93
C ALA A 181 -33.33 -5.70 12.80
N GLU A 182 -34.12 -5.89 11.75
CA GLU A 182 -33.70 -6.63 10.57
C GLU A 182 -32.45 -5.99 9.94
N ARG A 183 -31.44 -6.82 9.68
CA ARG A 183 -30.20 -6.39 9.02
C ARG A 183 -30.49 -6.19 7.55
N THR A 184 -30.10 -5.04 7.00
CA THR A 184 -30.22 -4.75 5.58
C THR A 184 -28.85 -4.61 4.97
N ASP A 185 -28.60 -5.33 3.88
CA ASP A 185 -27.37 -5.23 3.12
C ASP A 185 -27.48 -4.22 1.97
N GLY A 186 -26.32 -3.80 1.47
CA GLY A 186 -26.19 -2.78 0.44
C GLY A 186 -26.21 -1.37 1.00
N LEU A 187 -25.03 -0.78 1.16
CA LEU A 187 -24.88 0.62 1.53
C LEU A 187 -25.57 1.51 0.49
N LEU A 188 -25.37 1.19 -0.78
CA LEU A 188 -25.98 1.85 -1.94
C LEU A 188 -26.50 0.80 -2.92
N ASP A 189 -27.53 1.16 -3.70
CA ASP A 189 -28.04 0.27 -4.75
C ASP A 189 -27.32 0.51 -6.09
N ALA A 190 -27.39 -0.48 -6.99
CA ALA A 190 -26.74 -0.42 -8.30
C ALA A 190 -27.14 0.84 -9.10
N ALA A 191 -28.41 1.27 -9.02
CA ALA A 191 -28.88 2.47 -9.69
C ALA A 191 -28.17 3.75 -9.20
N THR A 192 -27.89 3.83 -7.89
CA THR A 192 -27.11 4.93 -7.31
C THR A 192 -25.66 4.91 -7.80
N LEU A 193 -25.05 3.72 -7.87
CA LEU A 193 -23.66 3.56 -8.33
C LEU A 193 -23.51 3.85 -9.83
N ASP A 194 -24.49 3.46 -10.64
CA ASP A 194 -24.56 3.77 -12.07
C ASP A 194 -24.71 5.28 -12.29
N ALA A 195 -25.58 5.94 -11.52
CA ALA A 195 -25.76 7.39 -11.58
C ALA A 195 -24.49 8.15 -11.14
N ALA A 196 -23.74 7.60 -10.19
CA ALA A 196 -22.44 8.11 -9.74
C ALA A 196 -21.28 7.77 -10.70
N LYS A 197 -21.52 6.96 -11.75
CA LYS A 197 -20.51 6.44 -12.70
C LYS A 197 -19.39 5.65 -12.02
N ILE A 198 -19.70 4.90 -10.97
CA ILE A 198 -18.72 4.03 -10.32
C ILE A 198 -18.40 2.84 -11.24
N PRO A 199 -17.14 2.57 -11.59
CA PRO A 199 -16.79 1.40 -12.40
C PRO A 199 -17.06 0.09 -11.65
N ASP A 200 -17.18 -1.03 -12.38
CA ASP A 200 -17.10 -2.36 -11.77
C ASP A 200 -15.77 -2.52 -11.05
N GLY A 201 -15.69 -3.32 -9.99
CA GLY A 201 -14.47 -3.47 -9.18
C GLY A 201 -14.75 -3.48 -7.67
N PHE A 202 -13.69 -3.37 -6.86
CA PHE A 202 -13.76 -3.50 -5.40
C PHE A 202 -14.76 -2.53 -4.77
N ALA A 203 -14.69 -1.24 -5.13
CA ALA A 203 -15.57 -0.22 -4.55
C ALA A 203 -17.06 -0.48 -4.83
N ARG A 204 -17.41 -0.89 -6.06
CA ARG A 204 -18.80 -1.23 -6.42
C ARG A 204 -19.29 -2.46 -5.66
N GLU A 205 -18.49 -3.52 -5.62
CA GLU A 205 -18.84 -4.74 -4.90
C GLU A 205 -19.00 -4.48 -3.39
N PHE A 206 -18.05 -3.77 -2.78
CA PHE A 206 -18.15 -3.37 -1.39
C PHE A 206 -19.43 -2.57 -1.11
N LEU A 207 -19.74 -1.54 -1.90
CA LEU A 207 -20.90 -0.67 -1.66
C LEU A 207 -22.25 -1.39 -1.83
N THR A 208 -22.32 -2.39 -2.70
CA THR A 208 -23.55 -3.18 -2.93
C THR A 208 -23.76 -4.30 -1.91
N GLN A 209 -22.68 -4.80 -1.29
CA GLN A 209 -22.74 -5.92 -0.35
C GLN A 209 -22.63 -5.48 1.13
N ALA A 210 -21.96 -4.35 1.40
CA ALA A 210 -21.74 -3.85 2.75
C ALA A 210 -23.05 -3.67 3.52
N ARG A 211 -23.10 -4.19 4.75
CA ARG A 211 -24.23 -4.00 5.68
C ARG A 211 -24.56 -2.52 5.81
N ARG A 212 -25.81 -2.14 5.65
CA ARG A 212 -26.24 -0.75 5.85
C ARG A 212 -26.32 -0.43 7.34
N PRO A 213 -25.61 0.60 7.83
CA PRO A 213 -25.68 1.03 9.22
C PRO A 213 -26.98 1.80 9.49
N ARG A 214 -27.45 1.75 10.74
CA ARG A 214 -28.59 2.54 11.25
C ARG A 214 -28.17 3.87 11.87
N PHE A 215 -26.94 4.30 11.60
CA PHE A 215 -26.34 5.54 12.07
C PHE A 215 -25.77 6.34 10.90
N ASN A 216 -25.40 7.58 11.17
CA ASN A 216 -24.93 8.52 10.16
C ASN A 216 -23.40 8.61 10.09
N PHE A 217 -22.70 8.44 11.21
CA PHE A 217 -21.26 8.65 11.30
C PHE A 217 -20.51 7.36 11.68
N ILE A 218 -19.59 6.93 10.81
CA ILE A 218 -18.73 5.75 11.04
C ILE A 218 -17.48 6.09 11.85
N ALA A 219 -17.03 7.35 11.79
CA ALA A 219 -15.90 7.89 12.52
C ALA A 219 -16.14 9.39 12.78
N PRO A 220 -15.37 10.06 13.65
CA PRO A 220 -15.59 11.47 13.97
C PRO A 220 -15.59 12.34 12.72
N GLY A 221 -16.71 13.01 12.46
CA GLY A 221 -16.89 13.85 11.27
C GLY A 221 -16.99 13.12 9.92
N LEU A 222 -16.94 11.78 9.87
CA LEU A 222 -17.00 11.00 8.63
C LEU A 222 -18.35 10.34 8.46
N ARG A 223 -19.13 10.82 7.50
CA ARG A 223 -20.51 10.42 7.28
C ARG A 223 -20.63 9.29 6.27
N VAL A 224 -21.48 8.32 6.59
CA VAL A 224 -21.88 7.23 5.70
C VAL A 224 -22.59 7.81 4.47
N PRO A 225 -22.36 7.26 3.25
CA PRO A 225 -23.01 7.72 2.02
C PRO A 225 -24.53 7.84 2.09
N LEU A 226 -25.03 9.01 1.72
CA LEU A 226 -26.43 9.19 1.34
C LEU A 226 -26.56 9.11 -0.17
N ARG A 227 -27.60 8.42 -0.66
CA ARG A 227 -27.81 8.19 -2.11
C ARG A 227 -27.79 9.49 -2.92
N GLU A 228 -28.49 10.51 -2.45
CA GLU A 228 -28.65 11.82 -3.11
C GLU A 228 -27.33 12.62 -3.22
N GLU A 229 -26.37 12.31 -2.35
CA GLU A 229 -25.07 12.97 -2.34
C GLU A 229 -24.03 12.13 -3.05
N PHE A 230 -24.09 10.81 -2.91
CA PHE A 230 -23.13 9.90 -3.52
C PHE A 230 -23.17 9.95 -5.04
N VAL A 231 -24.32 10.25 -5.66
CA VAL A 231 -24.40 10.48 -7.12
C VAL A 231 -23.56 11.67 -7.61
N ARG A 232 -23.17 12.58 -6.71
CA ARG A 232 -22.33 13.75 -7.00
C ARG A 232 -20.88 13.48 -6.61
N GLN A 233 -20.30 12.43 -7.17
CA GLN A 233 -18.88 12.12 -6.98
C GLN A 233 -17.99 13.23 -7.57
N PRO A 234 -16.95 13.68 -6.85
CA PRO A 234 -16.13 14.81 -7.28
C PRO A 234 -15.27 14.51 -8.51
N PHE A 235 -14.91 13.25 -8.77
CA PHE A 235 -13.88 12.91 -9.76
C PHE A 235 -14.32 11.93 -10.85
N THR A 236 -15.55 11.41 -10.81
CA THR A 236 -16.01 10.40 -11.79
C THR A 236 -16.40 10.98 -13.14
N GLU A 237 -16.51 12.31 -13.26
CA GLU A 237 -16.67 12.99 -14.54
C GLU A 237 -15.35 13.23 -15.27
N LEU A 238 -14.23 13.06 -14.54
CA LEU A 238 -12.92 13.15 -15.15
C LEU A 238 -12.71 11.91 -16.02
N THR A 239 -12.08 12.08 -17.17
CA THR A 239 -11.68 10.95 -18.01
C THR A 239 -10.32 10.46 -17.50
N PRO A 240 -10.28 9.40 -16.68
CA PRO A 240 -9.02 8.75 -16.35
C PRO A 240 -8.34 8.27 -17.63
N GLU A 241 -7.06 7.93 -17.54
CA GLU A 241 -6.41 7.16 -18.60
C GLU A 241 -7.18 5.84 -18.85
N GLU A 242 -6.95 5.20 -20.00
CA GLU A 242 -7.53 3.88 -20.24
C GLU A 242 -7.11 2.95 -19.08
N ASP A 243 -8.08 2.26 -18.47
CA ASP A 243 -7.92 1.34 -17.33
C ASP A 243 -7.66 1.93 -15.92
N ALA A 244 -7.77 3.25 -15.75
CA ALA A 244 -7.69 3.87 -14.41
C ALA A 244 -9.07 4.12 -13.76
N ILE A 245 -9.16 3.87 -12.46
CA ILE A 245 -10.33 4.09 -11.61
C ILE A 245 -10.14 5.42 -10.87
N PRO A 246 -11.01 6.42 -11.06
CA PRO A 246 -10.87 7.70 -10.39
C PRO A 246 -11.08 7.56 -8.87
N PRO A 247 -10.56 8.46 -8.04
CA PRO A 247 -10.85 8.48 -6.63
C PRO A 247 -12.35 8.58 -6.33
N ILE A 248 -12.81 7.80 -5.35
CA ILE A 248 -14.23 7.71 -4.98
C ILE A 248 -14.39 8.17 -3.54
N LEU A 249 -15.16 9.24 -3.32
CA LEU A 249 -15.48 9.71 -1.97
C LEU A 249 -16.43 8.71 -1.30
N LEU A 250 -15.88 7.98 -0.31
CA LEU A 250 -16.60 6.96 0.44
C LEU A 250 -17.26 7.54 1.69
N PHE A 251 -16.51 8.17 2.60
CA PHE A 251 -17.09 8.79 3.79
C PHE A 251 -16.89 10.29 3.76
N ARG A 252 -18.00 11.03 3.62
CA ARG A 252 -17.97 12.47 3.36
C ARG A 252 -17.92 13.30 4.64
N ASN A 253 -17.16 14.39 4.59
CA ASN A 253 -17.34 15.56 5.44
C ASN A 253 -17.71 16.79 4.57
N ASP A 254 -18.34 17.80 5.16
CA ASP A 254 -18.80 18.99 4.42
C ASP A 254 -17.75 20.11 4.35
N GLN A 255 -16.67 20.03 5.14
CA GLN A 255 -15.49 20.88 4.98
C GLN A 255 -14.76 20.52 3.68
N THR A 256 -13.97 21.47 3.19
CA THR A 256 -13.13 21.29 2.00
C THR A 256 -11.65 21.41 2.36
N ALA A 257 -10.80 20.78 1.54
CA ALA A 257 -9.35 20.90 1.56
C ALA A 257 -8.84 21.25 0.16
N GLN A 258 -7.68 21.88 0.10
CA GLN A 258 -6.98 22.13 -1.15
C GLN A 258 -6.47 20.80 -1.73
N THR A 259 -6.62 20.58 -3.04
CA THR A 259 -6.06 19.37 -3.68
C THR A 259 -4.56 19.48 -3.97
N GLU A 260 -3.95 20.66 -3.77
CA GLU A 260 -2.52 20.86 -3.95
C GLU A 260 -1.72 19.92 -3.02
N GLY A 261 -0.73 19.22 -3.57
CA GLY A 261 0.14 18.32 -2.80
C GLY A 261 -0.41 16.92 -2.53
N ILE A 262 -1.67 16.64 -2.86
CA ILE A 262 -2.25 15.30 -2.76
C ILE A 262 -1.84 14.46 -3.99
N TRP A 263 -0.72 13.75 -3.84
CA TRP A 263 0.01 13.08 -4.92
C TRP A 263 -0.77 11.94 -5.60
N TRP A 264 -1.73 11.30 -4.94
CA TRP A 264 -2.58 10.26 -5.55
C TRP A 264 -3.78 10.83 -6.32
N PHE A 265 -3.99 12.15 -6.30
CA PHE A 265 -4.68 12.84 -7.41
C PHE A 265 -3.73 13.05 -8.61
N GLY A 266 -2.43 12.77 -8.44
CA GLY A 266 -1.31 13.22 -9.27
C GLY A 266 -1.20 12.62 -10.66
N GLU A 267 -1.71 11.43 -10.97
CA GLU A 267 -1.75 11.01 -12.39
C GLU A 267 -2.83 11.74 -13.19
N PHE A 268 -3.77 12.45 -12.53
CA PHE A 268 -4.51 13.51 -13.22
C PHE A 268 -3.59 14.68 -13.60
N THR A 269 -2.51 14.96 -12.85
CA THR A 269 -1.72 16.18 -13.01
C THR A 269 -0.93 16.28 -14.31
N HIS A 270 -0.70 15.23 -15.10
CA HIS A 270 -0.20 15.48 -16.47
C HIS A 270 -1.21 16.24 -17.35
N LYS A 271 -2.53 16.04 -17.14
CA LYS A 271 -3.61 16.85 -17.75
C LYS A 271 -3.95 18.13 -16.98
N TYR A 272 -3.69 18.18 -15.67
CA TYR A 272 -3.97 19.35 -14.80
C TYR A 272 -2.75 20.25 -14.50
N ASN A 273 -1.53 19.89 -14.90
CA ASN A 273 -0.34 20.75 -14.80
C ASN A 273 -0.49 22.00 -15.67
N HIS A 274 -1.43 21.99 -16.62
CA HIS A 274 -1.81 23.17 -17.40
C HIS A 274 -2.82 24.06 -16.67
N LEU A 275 -3.52 23.53 -15.66
CA LEU A 275 -4.40 24.25 -14.73
C LEU A 275 -3.59 24.72 -13.52
N SER A 276 -2.45 25.36 -13.80
CA SER A 276 -1.91 26.34 -12.88
C SER A 276 -2.90 27.51 -12.86
N ILE A 277 -3.57 27.71 -11.72
CA ILE A 277 -3.77 28.99 -11.02
C ILE A 277 -4.68 28.81 -9.78
N ASP A 278 -5.57 27.81 -9.74
CA ASP A 278 -6.38 27.50 -8.56
C ASP A 278 -6.51 25.96 -8.42
N ALA A 279 -5.81 25.33 -7.48
CA ALA A 279 -6.04 23.92 -7.18
C ALA A 279 -7.51 23.78 -6.69
N PRO A 280 -8.36 22.96 -7.33
CA PRO A 280 -9.74 22.87 -6.92
C PRO A 280 -9.83 22.37 -5.47
N GLU A 281 -10.73 22.94 -4.69
CA GLU A 281 -11.07 22.37 -3.39
C GLU A 281 -11.79 21.03 -3.58
N CYS A 282 -11.45 20.02 -2.78
CA CYS A 282 -12.20 18.79 -2.68
C CYS A 282 -12.86 18.66 -1.29
N PRO A 283 -13.98 17.93 -1.17
CA PRO A 283 -14.55 17.62 0.14
C PRO A 283 -13.55 16.85 1.00
N CYS A 284 -13.44 17.18 2.29
CA CYS A 284 -12.74 16.34 3.25
C CYS A 284 -13.50 15.01 3.41
N GLY A 285 -12.78 13.96 3.77
CA GLY A 285 -13.38 12.63 3.90
C GLY A 285 -12.43 11.48 3.62
N LEU A 286 -12.96 10.26 3.67
CA LEU A 286 -12.25 9.06 3.24
C LEU A 286 -12.55 8.77 1.77
N TYR A 287 -11.50 8.60 0.98
CA TYR A 287 -11.56 8.27 -0.43
C TYR A 287 -10.98 6.88 -0.69
N PHE A 288 -11.58 6.12 -1.59
CA PHE A 288 -10.78 5.14 -2.34
C PHE A 288 -9.83 5.91 -3.26
N SER A 289 -8.59 5.45 -3.32
CA SER A 289 -7.51 6.09 -4.06
C SER A 289 -7.68 5.88 -5.57
N LEU A 290 -6.99 6.69 -6.36
CA LEU A 290 -6.80 6.38 -7.78
C LEU A 290 -6.15 5.00 -7.89
N CYS A 291 -6.65 4.16 -8.78
CA CYS A 291 -6.07 2.85 -9.04
C CYS A 291 -5.94 2.63 -10.55
N VAL A 292 -4.73 2.35 -11.02
CA VAL A 292 -4.45 1.98 -12.41
C VAL A 292 -4.42 0.47 -12.49
N ARG A 293 -5.41 -0.14 -13.16
CA ARG A 293 -5.53 -1.62 -13.22
C ARG A 293 -4.40 -2.30 -13.97
N THR A 294 -3.75 -1.57 -14.87
CA THR A 294 -2.61 -2.05 -15.64
C THR A 294 -1.28 -1.93 -14.88
N SER A 295 -1.29 -1.30 -13.69
CA SER A 295 -0.13 -1.20 -12.79
C SER A 295 0.40 -2.58 -12.40
N GLY A 296 1.71 -2.63 -12.12
CA GLY A 296 2.38 -3.82 -11.59
C GLY A 296 1.80 -4.30 -10.26
N TYR A 297 1.12 -3.43 -9.51
CA TYR A 297 0.39 -3.75 -8.29
C TYR A 297 -0.84 -2.82 -8.16
N PRO A 298 -2.06 -3.25 -8.57
CA PRO A 298 -3.28 -2.45 -8.43
C PRO A 298 -3.98 -2.68 -7.08
N GLN A 299 -4.35 -1.60 -6.37
CA GLN A 299 -4.97 -1.60 -5.04
C GLN A 299 -6.28 -0.82 -5.10
N GLU A 300 -7.32 -1.45 -5.67
CA GLU A 300 -8.66 -0.85 -5.71
C GLU A 300 -9.28 -0.63 -4.31
N ASP A 301 -8.78 -1.34 -3.30
CA ASP A 301 -9.18 -1.23 -1.90
C ASP A 301 -8.37 -0.19 -1.11
N GLY A 302 -7.32 0.37 -1.71
CA GLY A 302 -6.47 1.39 -1.11
C GLY A 302 -7.24 2.69 -0.85
N CYS A 303 -7.06 3.29 0.32
CA CYS A 303 -7.82 4.45 0.75
C CYS A 303 -6.96 5.53 1.42
N ASN A 304 -7.42 6.77 1.33
CA ASN A 304 -6.78 7.94 1.91
C ASN A 304 -7.82 8.84 2.59
N ILE A 305 -7.50 9.33 3.78
CA ILE A 305 -8.31 10.36 4.46
C ILE A 305 -7.79 11.74 4.09
N VAL A 306 -8.67 12.67 3.72
CA VAL A 306 -8.33 14.07 3.44
C VAL A 306 -8.89 14.94 4.56
N LEU A 307 -8.00 15.72 5.20
CA LEU A 307 -8.32 16.56 6.36
C LEU A 307 -8.24 18.06 6.04
N PRO A 308 -9.02 18.92 6.73
CA PRO A 308 -9.00 20.36 6.53
C PRO A 308 -7.90 21.08 7.34
N PHE A 309 -6.93 20.33 7.87
CA PHE A 309 -5.84 20.85 8.70
C PHE A 309 -4.60 19.98 8.56
N GLU A 310 -3.46 20.60 8.82
CA GLU A 310 -2.16 19.93 8.93
C GLU A 310 -1.84 19.64 10.41
N PHE A 311 -0.81 18.83 10.63
CA PHE A 311 -0.31 18.47 11.95
C PHE A 311 1.00 19.24 12.22
N GLU A 312 1.15 19.82 13.40
CA GLU A 312 2.21 20.80 13.70
C GLU A 312 3.10 20.40 14.87
N ASN A 313 2.65 19.48 15.74
CA ASN A 313 3.34 19.10 16.97
C ASN A 313 4.35 17.95 16.77
N GLY A 314 4.31 17.26 15.62
CA GLY A 314 5.25 16.20 15.25
C GLY A 314 5.02 14.85 15.94
N PHE A 315 3.85 14.65 16.57
CA PHE A 315 3.47 13.36 17.15
C PHE A 315 2.71 12.47 16.18
N ALA A 316 1.98 13.07 15.22
CA ALA A 316 1.30 12.31 14.17
C ALA A 316 2.32 11.63 13.26
N LYS A 317 2.19 10.32 13.10
CA LYS A 317 3.13 9.48 12.35
C LYS A 317 2.42 8.56 11.37
N LYS A 318 3.07 8.34 10.23
CA LYS A 318 2.81 7.22 9.32
C LYS A 318 3.34 5.93 9.93
N SER A 319 2.95 4.77 9.39
CA SER A 319 3.31 3.46 9.93
C SER A 319 4.82 3.15 9.95
N ASP A 320 5.58 3.75 9.04
CA ASP A 320 7.06 3.72 9.02
C ASP A 320 7.72 4.57 10.13
N GLY A 321 6.92 5.30 10.91
CA GLY A 321 7.36 6.17 12.01
C GLY A 321 7.74 7.59 11.58
N THR A 322 7.72 7.90 10.28
CA THR A 322 7.95 9.25 9.76
C THR A 322 6.74 10.15 10.07
N PRO A 323 6.95 11.47 10.21
CA PRO A 323 5.84 12.38 10.52
C PRO A 323 4.80 12.43 9.40
N VAL A 324 3.56 12.72 9.78
CA VAL A 324 2.49 13.08 8.84
C VAL A 324 2.74 14.52 8.38
N GLU A 325 3.07 14.71 7.10
CA GLU A 325 3.45 16.02 6.55
C GLU A 325 2.30 16.70 5.83
N ARG A 326 1.39 15.92 5.23
CA ARG A 326 0.26 16.43 4.44
C ARG A 326 -1.08 16.09 5.07
N THR A 327 -2.10 16.83 4.64
CA THR A 327 -3.51 16.62 5.01
C THR A 327 -4.06 15.25 4.62
N CYS A 328 -3.35 14.51 3.75
CA CYS A 328 -3.72 13.17 3.29
C CYS A 328 -2.88 12.02 3.86
N ASP A 329 -1.90 12.30 4.72
CA ASP A 329 -0.89 11.30 5.13
C ASP A 329 -1.28 10.52 6.40
N LEU A 330 -2.34 10.92 7.12
CA LEU A 330 -2.78 10.23 8.34
C LEU A 330 -3.28 8.81 8.03
N LEU A 331 -2.92 7.84 8.87
CA LEU A 331 -3.23 6.40 8.70
C LEU A 331 -2.61 5.78 7.44
N GLN A 332 -1.58 6.40 6.84
CA GLN A 332 -0.84 5.83 5.73
C GLN A 332 0.43 5.11 6.18
N ALA A 333 0.87 4.16 5.35
CA ALA A 333 2.05 3.34 5.62
C ALA A 333 3.35 4.17 5.68
N GLY A 334 3.44 5.21 4.85
CA GLY A 334 4.73 5.82 4.53
C GLY A 334 5.54 4.88 3.66
N LYS A 335 6.85 4.80 3.92
CA LYS A 335 7.76 3.91 3.21
C LYS A 335 7.54 2.46 3.64
N ASN A 336 7.14 1.63 2.69
CA ASN A 336 6.91 0.21 2.92
C ASN A 336 8.24 -0.57 2.83
N PRO A 337 8.70 -1.25 3.90
CA PRO A 337 9.94 -2.02 3.88
C PRO A 337 9.79 -3.42 3.30
N TYR A 338 8.58 -3.85 2.95
CA TYR A 338 8.25 -5.19 2.50
C TYR A 338 7.87 -5.27 1.02
N HIS A 339 7.38 -4.16 0.44
CA HIS A 339 6.91 -4.06 -0.95
C HIS A 339 6.93 -2.60 -1.46
N GLU A 340 6.56 -2.39 -2.73
CA GLU A 340 6.26 -1.07 -3.30
C GLU A 340 5.25 -0.28 -2.46
N ASP A 341 5.48 1.03 -2.37
CA ASP A 341 4.60 1.97 -1.67
C ASP A 341 3.20 1.97 -2.30
N HIS A 342 2.18 1.85 -1.46
CA HIS A 342 0.80 1.86 -1.88
C HIS A 342 -0.11 2.42 -0.77
N PRO A 343 -1.31 2.92 -1.10
CA PRO A 343 -2.25 3.39 -0.10
C PRO A 343 -2.65 2.31 0.89
N ALA A 344 -2.90 2.69 2.15
CA ALA A 344 -3.40 1.75 3.15
C ALA A 344 -4.77 1.19 2.74
N PRO A 345 -5.03 -0.12 2.89
CA PRO A 345 -6.30 -0.72 2.50
C PRO A 345 -7.45 -0.21 3.39
N LEU A 346 -8.67 -0.13 2.85
CA LEU A 346 -9.87 0.27 3.60
C LEU A 346 -10.03 -0.50 4.91
N ARG A 347 -9.65 -1.78 4.90
CA ARG A 347 -9.63 -2.63 6.08
C ARG A 347 -8.84 -2.00 7.25
N ALA A 348 -7.66 -1.43 7.00
CA ALA A 348 -6.82 -0.82 8.03
C ALA A 348 -7.56 0.34 8.73
N PHE A 349 -8.20 1.21 7.94
CA PHE A 349 -9.03 2.28 8.46
C PHE A 349 -10.18 1.74 9.33
N LEU A 350 -10.87 0.70 8.87
CA LEU A 350 -12.00 0.11 9.62
C LEU A 350 -11.55 -0.57 10.92
N GLU A 351 -10.35 -1.13 10.98
CA GLU A 351 -9.77 -1.64 12.23
C GLU A 351 -9.46 -0.50 13.20
N THR A 352 -8.86 0.60 12.73
CA THR A 352 -8.68 1.82 13.54
C THR A 352 -10.01 2.31 14.10
N VAL A 353 -11.08 2.34 13.29
CA VAL A 353 -12.44 2.69 13.74
C VAL A 353 -12.88 1.78 14.88
N ARG A 354 -12.79 0.46 14.66
CA ARG A 354 -13.25 -0.53 15.63
C ARG A 354 -12.50 -0.41 16.95
N GLU A 355 -11.18 -0.33 16.92
CA GLU A 355 -10.34 -0.25 18.13
C GLU A 355 -10.60 1.02 18.94
N ASN A 356 -10.77 2.16 18.27
CA ASN A 356 -11.07 3.43 18.93
C ASN A 356 -12.47 3.46 19.53
N VAL A 357 -13.46 2.88 18.86
CA VAL A 357 -14.82 2.75 19.39
C VAL A 357 -14.86 1.75 20.54
N GLU A 358 -14.22 0.59 20.39
CA GLU A 358 -14.17 -0.49 21.38
C GLU A 358 -13.61 0.02 22.71
N SER A 359 -12.41 0.63 22.65
CA SER A 359 -11.72 1.21 23.81
C SER A 359 -12.45 2.38 24.46
N GLY A 360 -13.43 2.96 23.76
CA GLY A 360 -14.18 4.14 24.21
C GLY A 360 -13.41 5.45 24.02
N HIS A 361 -12.29 5.42 23.30
CA HIS A 361 -11.56 6.61 22.89
C HIS A 361 -12.41 7.49 21.98
N TRP A 362 -13.04 6.88 20.97
CA TRP A 362 -14.11 7.51 20.22
C TRP A 362 -15.45 7.19 20.88
N THR A 363 -16.16 8.25 21.27
CA THR A 363 -17.47 8.13 21.88
C THR A 363 -18.56 7.90 20.82
N VAL A 364 -19.66 7.29 21.22
CA VAL A 364 -20.80 6.99 20.35
C VAL A 364 -22.05 7.64 20.94
N ASP A 365 -22.82 8.35 20.11
CA ASP A 365 -24.07 9.03 20.44
C ASP A 365 -25.23 8.54 19.56
N GLU A 366 -26.39 9.20 19.60
CA GLU A 366 -27.58 8.83 18.81
C GLU A 366 -27.40 8.90 17.28
N HIS A 367 -26.29 9.46 16.79
CA HIS A 367 -25.98 9.60 15.37
C HIS A 367 -24.83 8.70 14.89
N GLY A 368 -24.19 7.94 15.78
CA GLY A 368 -23.06 7.07 15.48
C GLY A 368 -21.82 7.51 16.25
N VAL A 369 -20.64 7.45 15.62
CA VAL A 369 -19.40 7.94 16.25
C VAL A 369 -19.45 9.46 16.35
N ALA A 370 -19.29 9.97 17.58
CA ALA A 370 -19.50 11.37 17.91
C ALA A 370 -18.27 12.24 17.61
N GLY A 371 -18.51 13.55 17.48
CA GLY A 371 -17.47 14.55 17.23
C GLY A 371 -17.25 14.86 15.75
N GLY A 372 -16.45 15.90 15.49
CA GLY A 372 -16.04 16.30 14.15
C GLY A 372 -14.63 15.82 13.79
N LEU A 373 -14.14 16.21 12.62
CA LEU A 373 -12.76 15.91 12.18
C LEU A 373 -11.71 16.43 13.17
N ASP A 374 -12.02 17.43 13.98
CA ASP A 374 -11.12 17.93 15.04
C ASP A 374 -10.72 16.86 16.07
N VAL A 375 -11.49 15.77 16.23
CA VAL A 375 -11.08 14.64 17.07
C VAL A 375 -9.78 14.00 16.54
N LEU A 376 -9.58 13.97 15.22
CA LEU A 376 -8.39 13.41 14.59
C LEU A 376 -7.13 14.24 14.88
N LYS A 377 -7.24 15.49 15.36
CA LYS A 377 -6.09 16.27 15.85
C LYS A 377 -5.39 15.62 17.03
N GLN A 378 -6.08 14.72 17.75
CA GLN A 378 -5.48 13.92 18.82
C GLN A 378 -4.37 12.98 18.29
N ALA A 379 -4.33 12.68 16.99
CA ALA A 379 -3.21 11.95 16.40
C ALA A 379 -1.87 12.68 16.60
N ASP A 380 -1.90 14.00 16.77
CA ASP A 380 -0.73 14.84 16.95
C ASP A 380 -0.55 15.29 18.41
N THR A 381 -0.87 14.38 19.34
CA THR A 381 -0.59 14.53 20.76
C THR A 381 0.22 13.35 21.29
N GLU A 382 1.08 13.61 22.27
CA GLU A 382 1.88 12.58 22.94
C GLU A 382 1.01 11.48 23.57
N GLU A 383 -0.19 11.83 24.02
CA GLU A 383 -1.10 10.93 24.74
C GLU A 383 -1.86 9.94 23.83
N HIS A 384 -2.11 10.31 22.57
CA HIS A 384 -3.07 9.59 21.72
C HIS A 384 -2.56 9.22 20.33
N TRP A 385 -1.35 9.61 19.93
CA TRP A 385 -0.81 9.28 18.60
C TRP A 385 -0.85 7.77 18.28
N ASP A 386 -0.68 6.91 19.29
CA ASP A 386 -0.70 5.45 19.17
C ASP A 386 -2.05 4.92 18.69
N LYS A 387 -3.15 5.66 18.92
CA LYS A 387 -4.50 5.32 18.48
C LYS A 387 -4.75 5.52 17.00
N TYR A 388 -3.83 6.20 16.32
CA TYR A 388 -3.87 6.53 14.90
C TYR A 388 -2.65 5.99 14.16
N PHE A 389 -1.98 4.99 14.73
CA PHE A 389 -0.79 4.38 14.18
C PHE A 389 -1.03 2.89 13.94
N GLN A 390 -0.94 2.46 12.68
CA GLN A 390 -1.03 1.05 12.31
C GLN A 390 0.38 0.53 12.03
N PRO A 391 0.95 -0.40 12.81
CA PRO A 391 2.30 -0.89 12.54
C PRO A 391 2.35 -1.68 11.23
N LEU A 392 3.44 -1.52 10.46
CA LEU A 392 3.73 -2.40 9.32
C LEU A 392 4.28 -3.75 9.81
N GLY A 393 3.92 -4.83 9.13
CA GLY A 393 4.48 -6.15 9.34
C GLY A 393 3.49 -7.30 9.17
N PRO A 394 3.85 -8.49 9.67
CA PRO A 394 2.97 -9.66 9.63
C PRO A 394 1.59 -9.38 10.23
N GLY A 395 0.54 -9.90 9.59
CA GLY A 395 -0.83 -9.81 10.09
C GLY A 395 -1.78 -8.90 9.32
N GLY A 396 -1.37 -8.34 8.18
CA GLY A 396 -2.32 -7.74 7.22
C GLY A 396 -1.97 -6.35 6.68
N PHE A 397 -0.97 -5.69 7.26
CA PHE A 397 -0.61 -4.31 6.92
C PHE A 397 0.88 -4.26 6.64
N TRP A 398 1.25 -4.44 5.39
CA TRP A 398 2.65 -4.42 4.96
C TRP A 398 2.87 -3.30 3.99
#